data_AF-A0A150LA94-F1
#
_entry.id   AF-A0A150LA94-F1
#
_cell.length_a   1.000
_cell.length_b   1.000
_cell.length_c   1.000
_cell.angle_alpha   90.00
_cell.angle_beta   90.00
_cell.angle_gamma   90.00
#
_symmetry.space_group_name_H-M   'P 1'
#
loop_
_entity.id
_entity.type
_entity.pdbx_description
1 polymer ?
#
loop_
_entity_poly.entity_id
_entity_poly.type
_entity_poly.pdbx_seq_one_letter_code
_entity_poly.pdbx_strand_id
1 'polypeptide(L)'
;MSHDQLMEKVHFVDEAQFCPRGLIMSTHCVESVPFRFYKENIMTTDAEKSFHDIRLNREEDIYIQLNFKAANISYQYAAVLEENPFMPNLLHINDEDRIIAEKFLQQSIVSFQKEKLLSQIDEALDNHDISAFRKLTEQLKQL
;
A
#
# COMPACT_ATOMS: atom_id res chain seq x y z
N MET A 1 -7.11 -21.89 -7.92
CA MET A 1 -6.81 -22.07 -6.49
C MET A 1 -6.12 -23.41 -6.29
N SER A 2 -4.88 -23.53 -6.76
CA SER A 2 -4.13 -24.78 -6.67
C SER A 2 -2.73 -24.36 -6.25
N HIS A 3 -2.27 -24.85 -5.10
CA HIS A 3 -0.99 -24.59 -4.42
C HIS A 3 -1.01 -23.50 -3.34
N ASP A 4 -1.83 -23.69 -2.30
CA ASP A 4 -1.81 -22.86 -1.08
C ASP A 4 -0.42 -22.83 -0.40
N GLN A 5 0.36 -23.92 -0.54
CA GLN A 5 1.75 -23.99 -0.09
C GLN A 5 2.65 -22.92 -0.72
N LEU A 6 2.38 -22.50 -1.96
CA LEU A 6 3.14 -21.42 -2.60
C LEU A 6 2.78 -20.07 -1.97
N MET A 7 1.53 -19.88 -1.55
CA MET A 7 1.09 -18.62 -0.95
C MET A 7 1.71 -18.38 0.43
N GLU A 8 2.08 -19.44 1.16
CA GLU A 8 2.85 -19.31 2.41
C GLU A 8 4.26 -18.74 2.21
N LYS A 9 4.76 -18.76 0.96
CA LYS A 9 6.10 -18.32 0.56
C LYS A 9 6.08 -17.02 -0.24
N VAL A 10 4.91 -16.42 -0.42
CA VAL A 10 4.75 -15.17 -1.16
C VAL A 10 4.72 -14.01 -0.19
N HIS A 11 5.66 -13.09 -0.35
CA HIS A 11 5.78 -11.87 0.43
C HIS A 11 5.55 -10.68 -0.49
N PHE A 12 4.56 -9.83 -0.18
CA PHE A 12 4.39 -8.58 -0.92
C PHE A 12 5.30 -7.53 -0.31
N VAL A 13 6.22 -6.98 -1.10
CA VAL A 13 7.21 -6.01 -0.61
C VAL A 13 7.41 -4.88 -1.62
N ASP A 14 7.89 -3.75 -1.10
CA ASP A 14 8.46 -2.70 -1.93
C ASP A 14 9.93 -2.99 -2.25
N GLU A 15 10.40 -2.46 -3.38
CA GLU A 15 11.80 -2.59 -3.83
C GLU A 15 12.26 -4.06 -3.96
N ALA A 16 11.41 -4.91 -4.57
CA ALA A 16 11.68 -6.35 -4.73
C ALA A 16 12.95 -6.66 -5.56
N GLN A 17 13.54 -5.66 -6.21
CA GLN A 17 14.82 -5.77 -6.93
C GLN A 17 16.01 -6.14 -6.04
N PHE A 18 15.95 -5.88 -4.72
CA PHE A 18 17.01 -6.26 -3.78
C PHE A 18 16.82 -7.68 -3.22
N CYS A 19 15.66 -8.28 -3.43
CA CYS A 19 15.35 -9.60 -2.93
C CYS A 19 16.05 -10.69 -3.77
N PRO A 20 16.43 -11.82 -3.16
CA PRO A 20 17.05 -12.94 -3.87
C PRO A 20 16.14 -13.51 -4.97
N ARG A 21 14.82 -13.47 -4.77
CA ARG A 21 13.79 -13.86 -5.74
C ARG A 21 12.69 -12.79 -5.84
N GLY A 22 12.99 -11.73 -6.58
CA GLY A 22 12.11 -10.58 -6.77
C GLY A 22 11.24 -10.71 -8.02
N LEU A 23 9.95 -10.45 -7.90
CA LEU A 23 8.99 -10.40 -9.00
C LEU A 23 8.35 -9.00 -9.04
N ILE A 24 8.58 -8.28 -10.13
CA ILE A 24 8.00 -6.94 -10.33
C ILE A 24 7.01 -7.02 -11.48
N MET A 25 5.75 -6.64 -11.19
CA MET A 25 4.70 -6.57 -12.19
C MET A 25 4.10 -5.17 -12.24
N SER A 26 3.95 -4.63 -13.44
CA SER A 26 3.44 -3.28 -13.67
C SER A 26 2.17 -3.31 -14.51
N THR A 27 1.19 -2.51 -14.11
CA THR A 27 -0.03 -2.30 -14.90
C THR A 27 0.20 -1.33 -16.05
N HIS A 28 -0.66 -1.34 -17.06
CA HIS A 28 -0.59 -0.42 -18.20
C HIS A 28 -0.71 1.07 -17.84
N CYS A 29 -1.06 1.38 -16.59
CA CYS A 29 -1.26 2.73 -16.09
C CYS A 29 0.02 3.37 -15.51
N VAL A 30 1.16 2.69 -15.60
CA VAL A 30 2.47 3.15 -15.14
C VAL A 30 3.52 2.92 -16.23
N GLU A 31 4.52 3.80 -16.36
CA GLU A 31 5.56 3.72 -17.39
C GLU A 31 6.65 2.66 -17.09
N SER A 32 6.50 1.90 -16.00
CA SER A 32 7.45 0.88 -15.60
C SER A 32 7.34 -0.40 -16.44
N VAL A 33 8.43 -1.18 -16.48
CA VAL A 33 8.49 -2.42 -17.26
C VAL A 33 7.38 -3.38 -16.81
N PRO A 34 6.62 -4.00 -17.73
CA PRO A 34 5.47 -4.83 -17.39
C PRO A 34 5.80 -6.00 -16.47
N PHE A 35 6.96 -6.62 -16.68
CA PHE A 35 7.38 -7.80 -15.94
C PHE A 35 8.90 -7.83 -15.80
N ARG A 36 9.38 -8.06 -14.58
CA ARG A 36 10.77 -8.40 -14.29
C ARG A 36 10.82 -9.47 -13.22
N PHE A 37 11.70 -10.43 -13.40
CA PHE A 37 12.02 -11.43 -12.40
C PHE A 37 13.53 -11.40 -12.13
N TYR A 38 13.87 -11.27 -10.86
CA TYR A 38 15.21 -11.28 -10.32
C TYR A 38 15.41 -12.61 -9.61
N LYS A 39 16.47 -13.32 -9.96
CA LYS A 39 16.92 -14.55 -9.32
C LYS A 39 18.42 -14.43 -9.10
N GLU A 40 18.81 -14.07 -7.88
CA GLU A 40 20.20 -13.78 -7.52
C GLU A 40 20.84 -12.79 -8.51
N ASN A 41 21.77 -13.27 -9.35
CA ASN A 41 22.52 -12.47 -10.32
C ASN A 41 21.84 -12.41 -11.71
N ILE A 42 20.70 -13.08 -11.89
CA ILE A 42 20.00 -13.17 -13.17
C ILE A 42 18.75 -12.31 -13.13
N MET A 43 18.62 -11.42 -14.10
CA MET A 43 17.38 -10.68 -14.37
C MET A 43 16.79 -11.13 -15.70
N THR A 44 15.51 -11.49 -15.70
CA THR A 44 14.76 -11.83 -16.92
C THR A 44 13.47 -11.02 -17.02
N THR A 45 13.11 -10.65 -18.24
CA THR A 45 11.81 -10.04 -18.58
C THR A 45 10.85 -11.06 -19.21
N ASP A 46 11.29 -12.30 -19.39
CA ASP A 46 10.51 -13.41 -19.94
C ASP A 46 9.64 -14.03 -18.84
N ALA A 47 8.34 -13.74 -18.88
CA ALA A 47 7.38 -14.24 -17.90
C ALA A 47 7.18 -15.76 -17.95
N GLU A 48 7.33 -16.39 -19.12
CA GLU A 48 7.12 -17.84 -19.26
C GLU A 48 8.24 -18.61 -18.58
N LYS A 49 9.50 -18.17 -18.76
CA LYS A 49 10.65 -18.77 -18.07
C LYS A 49 10.57 -18.59 -16.57
N SER A 50 10.20 -17.41 -16.10
CA SER A 50 10.02 -17.15 -14.68
C SER A 50 8.90 -17.99 -14.07
N PHE A 51 7.78 -18.11 -14.77
CA PHE A 51 6.68 -18.96 -14.33
C PHE A 51 7.09 -20.44 -14.24
N HIS A 52 7.86 -20.92 -15.22
CA HIS A 52 8.39 -22.28 -15.19
C HIS A 52 9.34 -22.51 -14.01
N ASP A 53 10.23 -21.55 -13.72
CA ASP A 53 11.16 -21.61 -12.59
C ASP A 53 10.45 -21.59 -11.23
N ILE A 54 9.48 -20.69 -11.05
CA ILE A 54 8.66 -20.61 -9.83
C ILE A 54 7.88 -21.90 -9.61
N ARG A 55 7.37 -22.50 -10.69
CA ARG A 55 6.62 -23.76 -10.61
C ARG A 55 7.50 -24.94 -10.16
N LEU A 56 8.79 -24.94 -10.51
CA LEU A 56 9.75 -25.97 -10.11
C LEU A 56 10.27 -25.75 -8.68
N ASN A 57 10.50 -24.51 -8.29
CA ASN A 57 11.14 -24.14 -7.02
C ASN A 57 10.13 -23.49 -6.05
N ARG A 58 9.13 -24.27 -5.60
CA ARG A 58 7.98 -23.80 -4.80
C ARG A 58 8.25 -23.60 -3.31
N GLU A 59 9.32 -24.18 -2.81
CA GLU A 59 9.69 -24.16 -1.38
C GLU A 59 10.43 -22.87 -0.98
N GLU A 60 10.87 -22.10 -1.97
CA GLU A 60 11.64 -20.88 -1.77
C GLU A 60 10.75 -19.65 -1.71
N ASP A 61 11.14 -18.67 -0.90
CA ASP A 61 10.41 -17.41 -0.72
C ASP A 61 10.45 -16.55 -2.01
N ILE A 62 9.31 -15.95 -2.34
CA ILE A 62 9.11 -15.11 -3.52
C ILE A 62 8.61 -13.75 -3.07
N TYR A 63 9.31 -12.71 -3.49
CA TYR A 63 9.02 -11.33 -3.13
C TYR A 63 8.33 -10.63 -4.30
N ILE A 64 7.10 -10.18 -4.13
CA ILE A 64 6.28 -9.61 -5.20
C ILE A 64 6.04 -8.12 -4.97
N GLN A 65 6.34 -7.33 -6.00
CA GLN A 65 6.03 -5.91 -6.08
C GLN A 65 5.00 -5.66 -7.20
N LEU A 66 3.93 -4.94 -6.88
CA LEU A 66 2.88 -4.56 -7.83
C LEU A 66 2.87 -3.05 -8.06
N ASN A 67 3.15 -2.63 -9.30
CA ASN A 67 3.12 -1.22 -9.68
C ASN A 67 1.80 -0.87 -10.38
N PHE A 68 0.94 -0.12 -9.68
CA PHE A 68 -0.33 0.36 -10.22
C PHE A 68 -0.68 1.75 -9.67
N LYS A 69 -1.44 2.53 -10.46
CA LYS A 69 -1.72 3.96 -10.21
C LYS A 69 -2.35 4.27 -8.84
N ALA A 70 -2.99 3.29 -8.20
CA ALA A 70 -3.69 3.46 -6.93
C ALA A 70 -3.13 2.57 -5.80
N ALA A 71 -1.88 2.11 -5.91
CA ALA A 71 -1.25 1.23 -4.91
C ALA A 71 -1.31 1.83 -3.50
N ASN A 72 -0.97 3.11 -3.38
CA ASN A 72 -0.90 3.83 -2.10
C ASN A 72 -2.27 4.15 -1.48
N ILE A 73 -3.37 3.93 -2.22
CA ILE A 73 -4.74 4.22 -1.78
C ILE A 73 -5.50 2.92 -1.47
N SER A 74 -5.01 1.78 -1.96
CA SER A 74 -5.65 0.48 -1.76
C SER A 74 -5.32 -0.08 -0.37
N TYR A 75 -6.28 0.00 0.55
CA TYR A 75 -6.13 -0.56 1.90
C TYR A 75 -5.78 -2.06 1.87
N GLN A 76 -6.30 -2.79 0.88
CA GLN A 76 -6.09 -4.23 0.73
C GLN A 76 -4.65 -4.55 0.37
N TYR A 77 -4.03 -3.70 -0.46
CA TYR A 77 -2.63 -3.84 -0.81
C TYR A 77 -1.73 -3.46 0.36
N ALA A 78 -2.03 -2.34 1.03
CA ALA A 78 -1.32 -1.92 2.23
C ALA A 78 -1.36 -2.97 3.36
N ALA A 79 -2.46 -3.70 3.49
CA ALA A 79 -2.63 -4.73 4.53
C ALA A 79 -1.79 -5.99 4.30
N VAL A 80 -1.33 -6.25 3.07
CA VAL A 80 -0.50 -7.42 2.73
C VAL A 80 0.97 -7.07 2.53
N LEU A 81 1.34 -5.79 2.55
CA LEU A 81 2.72 -5.35 2.44
C LEU A 81 3.52 -5.73 3.69
N GLU A 82 4.70 -6.30 3.44
CA GLU A 82 5.67 -6.73 4.45
C GLU A 82 6.96 -5.91 4.32
N GLU A 83 7.72 -5.83 5.42
CA GLU A 83 9.02 -5.17 5.41
C GLU A 83 10.04 -6.00 4.61
N ASN A 84 10.77 -5.34 3.72
CA ASN A 84 11.78 -5.98 2.89
C ASN A 84 13.12 -6.10 3.65
N PRO A 85 13.57 -7.31 4.04
CA PRO A 85 14.79 -7.50 4.84
C PRO A 85 16.07 -7.32 4.03
N PHE A 86 15.98 -7.26 2.69
CA PHE A 86 17.12 -7.13 1.78
C PHE A 86 17.40 -5.68 1.38
N MET A 87 16.60 -4.73 1.88
CA MET A 87 16.83 -3.32 1.64
C MET A 87 18.20 -2.90 2.17
N PRO A 88 19.02 -2.19 1.38
CA PRO A 88 20.27 -1.63 1.88
C PRO A 88 19.98 -0.66 3.04
N ASN A 89 20.68 -0.82 4.16
CA ASN A 89 20.44 -0.05 5.40
C ASN A 89 20.50 1.48 5.25
N LEU A 90 20.91 2.00 4.09
CA LEU A 90 20.91 3.43 3.79
C LEU A 90 19.49 4.03 3.60
N LEU A 91 18.47 3.18 3.44
CA LEU A 91 17.08 3.59 3.17
C LEU A 91 16.11 3.18 4.28
N HIS A 92 16.59 2.74 5.45
CA HIS A 92 15.72 2.73 6.63
C HIS A 92 15.31 4.17 6.87
N ILE A 93 14.10 4.50 6.43
CA ILE A 93 13.38 5.71 6.78
C ILE A 93 13.62 5.88 8.27
N ASN A 94 14.37 6.92 8.64
CA ASN A 94 14.66 7.21 10.04
C ASN A 94 13.31 7.14 10.76
N ASP A 95 13.21 6.37 11.84
CA ASP A 95 11.93 6.18 12.55
C ASP A 95 11.24 7.53 12.89
N GLU A 96 12.02 8.61 12.99
CA GLU A 96 11.55 9.98 13.09
C GLU A 96 10.68 10.45 11.91
N ASP A 97 11.06 10.17 10.66
CA ASP A 97 10.29 10.53 9.47
C ASP A 97 8.95 9.79 9.43
N ARG A 98 8.93 8.53 9.88
CA ARG A 98 7.70 7.75 10.03
C ARG A 98 6.77 8.38 11.06
N ILE A 99 7.30 8.78 12.22
CA ILE A 99 6.52 9.45 13.27
C ILE A 99 5.97 10.79 12.77
N ILE A 100 6.75 11.55 12.01
CA ILE A 100 6.30 12.82 11.43
C ILE A 100 5.16 12.59 10.43
N ALA A 101 5.29 11.58 9.56
CA ALA A 101 4.25 11.23 8.60
C ALA A 101 2.95 10.75 9.28
N GLU A 102 3.05 9.91 10.30
CA GLU A 102 1.90 9.44 11.09
C GLU A 102 1.18 10.62 11.79
N LYS A 103 1.95 11.51 12.41
CA LYS A 103 1.41 12.70 13.07
C LYS A 103 0.74 13.64 12.07
N PHE A 104 1.33 13.85 10.90
CA PHE A 104 0.76 14.64 9.82
C PHE A 104 -0.55 14.04 9.29
N LEU A 105 -0.60 12.72 9.12
CA LEU A 105 -1.79 12.01 8.67
C LEU A 105 -2.93 12.16 9.70
N GLN A 106 -2.65 11.94 10.98
CA GLN A 106 -3.64 12.11 12.05
C GLN A 106 -4.19 13.54 12.08
N GLN A 107 -3.33 14.55 12.00
CA GLN A 107 -3.76 15.95 11.95
C GLN A 107 -4.62 16.26 10.72
N SER A 108 -4.28 15.69 9.57
CA SER A 108 -5.03 15.86 8.33
C SER A 108 -6.42 15.24 8.41
N ILE A 109 -6.55 14.05 8.99
CA ILE A 109 -7.84 13.38 9.19
C ILE A 109 -8.74 14.20 10.11
N VAL A 110 -8.21 14.66 11.26
CA VAL A 110 -8.96 15.48 12.22
C VAL A 110 -9.41 16.79 11.57
N SER A 111 -8.52 17.46 10.85
CA SER A 111 -8.84 18.72 10.15
C SER A 111 -9.93 18.51 9.10
N PHE A 112 -9.82 17.45 8.30
CA PHE A 112 -10.82 17.11 7.28
C PHE A 112 -12.19 16.78 7.89
N GLN A 113 -12.22 16.00 8.98
CA GLN A 113 -13.46 15.70 9.70
C GLN A 113 -14.12 16.96 10.26
N LYS A 114 -13.32 17.86 10.83
CA LYS A 114 -13.78 19.14 11.34
C LYS A 114 -14.36 20.03 10.23
N GLU A 115 -13.66 20.18 9.11
CA GLU A 115 -14.14 20.96 7.97
C GLU A 115 -15.43 20.38 7.39
N LYS A 116 -15.52 19.05 7.28
CA LYS A 116 -16.73 18.36 6.82
C LYS A 116 -17.91 18.61 7.76
N LEU A 117 -17.70 18.52 9.07
CA LEU A 117 -18.75 18.79 10.06
C LEU A 117 -19.20 20.26 10.00
N LEU A 118 -18.27 21.21 9.88
CA LEU A 118 -18.62 22.63 9.73
C LEU A 118 -19.45 22.88 8.47
N SER A 119 -19.04 22.30 7.32
CA SER A 119 -19.81 22.41 6.08
C SER A 119 -21.22 21.83 6.21
N GLN A 120 -21.40 20.73 6.93
CA GLN A 120 -22.71 20.12 7.17
C GLN A 120 -23.56 20.93 8.16
N ILE A 121 -22.92 21.59 9.13
CA ILE A 121 -23.58 22.52 10.06
C ILE A 121 -24.12 23.73 9.30
N ASP A 122 -23.32 24.31 8.40
CA ASP A 122 -23.73 25.43 7.56
C ASP A 122 -24.91 25.04 6.65
N GLU A 123 -24.84 23.85 6.02
CA GLU A 123 -25.95 23.33 5.20
C GLU A 123 -27.22 23.06 6.03
N ALA A 124 -27.09 22.61 7.28
CA ALA A 124 -28.23 22.45 8.18
C ALA A 124 -28.85 23.80 8.60
N LEU A 125 -28.02 24.84 8.77
CA LEU A 125 -28.49 26.19 9.05
C LEU A 125 -29.25 26.78 7.86
N ASP A 126 -28.73 26.62 6.64
CA ASP A 126 -29.35 27.09 5.39
C ASP A 126 -30.72 26.43 5.16
N ASN A 127 -30.83 25.14 5.50
CA ASN A 127 -32.08 24.37 5.38
C ASN A 127 -33.01 24.49 6.60
N HIS A 128 -32.64 25.29 7.61
CA HIS A 128 -33.35 25.42 8.89
C HIS A 128 -33.59 24.10 9.63
N ASP A 129 -32.71 23.09 9.44
CA ASP A 129 -32.79 21.81 10.13
C ASP A 129 -32.10 21.86 11.51
N ILE A 130 -32.91 22.22 12.51
CA ILE A 130 -32.49 22.35 13.92
C ILE A 130 -32.01 21.00 14.49
N SER A 131 -32.54 19.88 13.99
CA SER A 131 -32.21 18.54 14.48
C SER A 131 -30.82 18.10 14.01
N ALA A 132 -30.53 18.29 12.72
CA ALA A 132 -29.24 18.04 12.12
C ALA A 132 -28.16 18.96 12.73
N PHE A 133 -28.46 20.25 12.88
CA PHE A 133 -27.55 21.22 13.50
C PHE A 133 -27.10 20.79 14.91
N ARG A 134 -28.04 20.38 15.77
CA ARG A 134 -27.71 19.95 17.15
C ARG A 134 -26.82 18.71 17.15
N LYS A 135 -27.15 17.72 16.33
CA LYS A 135 -26.40 16.46 16.24
C LYS A 135 -24.97 16.68 15.71
N LEU A 136 -24.82 17.46 14.65
CA LEU A 136 -23.53 17.76 14.04
C LEU A 136 -22.66 18.64 14.95
N THR A 137 -23.27 19.58 15.67
CA THR A 137 -22.56 20.41 16.67
C THR A 137 -22.07 19.57 17.86
N GLU A 138 -22.86 18.59 18.30
CA GLU A 138 -22.46 17.68 19.37
C GLU A 138 -21.31 16.75 18.92
N GLN A 139 -21.36 16.27 17.68
CA GLN A 139 -20.25 15.53 17.06
C GLN A 139 -18.97 16.37 16.95
N LEU A 140 -19.08 17.65 16.58
CA LEU A 140 -17.95 18.57 16.53
C LEU A 140 -17.33 18.83 17.91
N LYS A 141 -18.12 18.80 18.99
CA LYS A 141 -17.63 18.99 20.36
C LYS A 141 -16.95 17.75 20.95
N GLN A 142 -17.24 16.57 20.42
CA GLN A 142 -16.65 15.30 20.86
C GLN A 142 -15.36 14.94 20.11
N LEU A 143 -15.03 15.70 19.06
CA LEU A 143 -13.84 15.56 18.21
C LEU A 143 -12.67 16.36 18.78
#